data_AF-A0AAP9SAK4-F1
#
_entry.id   AF-A0AAP9SAK4-F1
#
_cell.length_a   1.000
_cell.length_b   1.000
_cell.length_c   1.000
_cell.angle_alpha   90.00
_cell.angle_beta   90.00
_cell.angle_gamma   90.00
#
_symmetry.space_group_name_H-M   'P 1'
#
loop_
_entity.id
_entity.type
_entity.pdbx_description
1 polymer ?
#
loop_
_entity_poly.entity_id
_entity_poly.type
_entity_poly.pdbx_seq_one_letter_code
_entity_poly.pdbx_strand_id
1 'polypeptide(L)'
;MRIYILNTTRFYHEDFEEYPGAWFSCPVDFEEVRERLGVQNEEEIEIEDYELPFPLEGSTRLWEINALCRIVQEMQGTPLYYEMDVIQKRWFHSFTEFIDNKDHIRCYPVQDGESLARYLVQETQIFGEVHPDLMNHIDYTAIGRKLETSENYLFTDNGIFSYR
;
A
#
# COMPACT_ATOMS: atom_id res chain seq x y z
N MET A 1 -4.40 11.90 -4.82
CA MET A 1 -4.25 11.76 -3.36
C MET A 1 -4.53 13.10 -2.74
N ARG A 2 -5.70 13.24 -2.13
CA ARG A 2 -6.12 14.47 -1.45
C ARG A 2 -7.04 14.16 -0.29
N ILE A 3 -7.08 15.05 0.69
CA ILE A 3 -8.00 14.97 1.83
C ILE A 3 -8.79 16.27 1.93
N TYR A 4 -10.02 16.17 2.40
CA TYR A 4 -10.90 17.30 2.69
C TYR A 4 -10.80 17.62 4.17
N ILE A 5 -10.28 18.81 4.48
CA ILE A 5 -10.03 19.26 5.85
C ILE A 5 -11.04 20.35 6.19
N LEU A 6 -11.74 20.16 7.31
CA LEU A 6 -12.63 21.14 7.94
C LEU A 6 -11.89 21.89 9.05
N ASN A 7 -12.21 23.17 9.23
CA ASN A 7 -11.91 23.94 10.43
C ASN A 7 -13.06 23.78 11.44
N THR A 8 -12.80 23.17 12.59
CA THR A 8 -13.79 22.86 13.63
C THR A 8 -14.12 24.06 14.52
N THR A 9 -13.33 25.14 14.46
CA THR A 9 -13.56 26.38 15.23
C THR A 9 -14.49 27.36 14.53
N ARG A 10 -14.73 27.18 13.23
CA ARG A 10 -15.64 28.00 12.43
C ARG A 10 -16.97 27.29 12.25
N PHE A 11 -18.03 27.89 12.79
CA PHE A 11 -19.40 27.41 12.58
C PHE A 11 -19.96 28.00 11.29
N TYR A 12 -20.83 27.23 10.62
CA TYR A 12 -21.66 27.78 9.55
C TYR A 12 -22.43 28.99 10.04
N HIS A 13 -22.29 30.09 9.32
CA HIS A 13 -23.17 31.23 9.44
C HIS A 13 -23.93 31.36 8.12
N GLU A 14 -25.25 31.50 8.17
CA GLU A 14 -26.12 31.63 6.99
C GLU A 14 -25.71 32.82 6.08
N ASP A 15 -24.94 33.78 6.63
CA ASP A 15 -24.40 34.94 5.92
C ASP A 15 -23.06 34.68 5.20
N PHE A 16 -22.43 33.52 5.42
CA PHE A 16 -21.18 33.10 4.77
C PHE A 16 -21.44 31.83 3.95
N GLU A 17 -21.46 31.96 2.61
CA GLU A 17 -21.64 30.84 1.68
C GLU A 17 -20.46 29.84 1.65
N GLU A 18 -19.41 30.04 2.45
CA GLU A 18 -18.21 29.19 2.43
C GLU A 18 -18.28 28.09 3.50
N TYR A 19 -18.41 26.84 3.04
CA TYR A 19 -18.12 25.63 3.81
C TYR A 19 -16.74 25.83 4.48
N PRO A 20 -16.57 25.62 5.81
CA PRO A 20 -15.33 25.90 6.53
C PRO A 20 -14.25 24.83 6.26
N GLY A 21 -14.15 24.33 5.03
CA GLY A 21 -13.18 23.33 4.64
C GLY A 21 -12.81 23.34 3.17
N ALA A 22 -11.69 22.69 2.89
CA ALA A 22 -11.10 22.66 1.56
C ALA A 22 -10.39 21.34 1.27
N TRP A 23 -10.25 21.03 -0.01
CA TRP A 23 -9.40 19.94 -0.49
C TRP A 23 -7.93 20.35 -0.49
N PHE A 24 -7.08 19.47 0.03
CA PHE A 24 -5.63 19.60 0.07
C PHE A 24 -4.96 18.39 -0.57
N SER A 25 -3.95 18.62 -1.39
CA SER A 25 -3.17 17.54 -2.01
C SER A 25 -2.21 16.95 -0.99
N CYS A 26 -2.05 15.62 -0.99
CA CYS A 26 -1.15 14.96 -0.06
C CYS A 26 0.26 14.77 -0.67
N PRO A 27 1.33 14.85 0.14
CA PRO A 27 1.33 15.22 1.55
C PRO A 27 0.95 16.68 1.76
N VAL A 28 0.07 16.94 2.72
CA VAL A 28 -0.48 18.27 3.01
C VAL A 28 0.56 19.12 3.71
N ASP A 29 0.78 20.33 3.20
CA ASP A 29 1.53 21.37 3.91
C ASP A 29 0.60 22.06 4.91
N PHE A 30 0.92 21.97 6.21
CA PHE A 30 0.08 22.56 7.24
C PHE A 30 0.03 24.09 7.15
N GLU A 31 1.06 24.75 6.60
CA GLU A 31 1.01 26.20 6.41
C GLU A 31 -0.06 26.59 5.38
N GLU A 32 -0.23 25.81 4.30
CA GLU A 32 -1.33 25.99 3.34
C GLU A 32 -2.69 25.86 4.03
N VAL A 33 -2.84 24.90 4.95
CA VAL A 33 -4.07 24.70 5.73
C VAL A 33 -4.34 25.92 6.61
N ARG A 34 -3.33 26.45 7.29
CA ARG A 34 -3.44 27.65 8.13
C ARG A 34 -3.85 28.87 7.31
N GLU A 35 -3.25 29.09 6.15
CA GLU A 35 -3.57 30.20 5.27
C GLU A 35 -4.99 30.12 4.71
N ARG A 36 -5.41 28.92 4.27
CA ARG A 36 -6.72 28.73 3.61
C ARG A 36 -7.88 28.60 4.59
N LEU A 37 -7.69 27.93 5.72
CA LEU A 37 -8.76 27.67 6.69
C LEU A 37 -8.70 28.58 7.92
N GLY A 38 -7.61 29.32 8.14
CA GLY A 38 -7.44 30.22 9.27
C GLY A 38 -7.27 29.51 10.62
N VAL A 39 -6.76 28.28 10.62
CA VAL A 39 -6.48 27.48 11.83
C VAL A 39 -5.11 27.82 12.42
N GLN A 40 -4.93 27.59 13.72
CA GLN A 40 -3.65 27.79 14.41
C GLN A 40 -2.88 26.50 14.66
N ASN A 41 -3.58 25.38 14.87
CA ASN A 41 -2.99 24.09 15.23
C ASN A 41 -3.82 22.93 14.67
N GLU A 42 -3.26 21.71 14.68
CA GLU A 42 -3.92 20.51 14.14
C GLU A 42 -5.14 20.04 14.96
N GLU A 43 -5.39 20.58 16.16
CA GLU A 43 -6.58 20.24 16.96
C GLU A 43 -7.84 20.95 16.45
N GLU A 44 -7.64 22.03 15.68
CA GLU A 44 -8.71 22.83 15.06
C GLU A 44 -9.14 22.29 13.70
N ILE A 45 -8.60 21.14 13.28
CA ILE A 45 -8.95 20.51 12.02
C ILE A 45 -9.57 19.13 12.20
N GLU A 46 -10.44 18.78 11.25
CA GLU A 46 -11.02 17.46 11.12
C GLU A 46 -10.96 17.01 9.66
N ILE A 47 -10.69 15.74 9.43
CA ILE A 47 -10.67 15.15 8.09
C ILE A 47 -12.04 14.55 7.85
N GLU A 48 -12.82 15.19 7.00
CA GLU A 48 -14.22 14.83 6.75
C GLU A 48 -14.34 13.87 5.57
N ASP A 49 -13.48 14.01 4.55
CA ASP A 49 -13.49 13.16 3.36
C ASP A 49 -12.09 12.99 2.77
N TYR A 50 -11.89 11.99 1.92
CA TYR A 50 -10.59 11.71 1.29
C TYR A 50 -10.68 10.97 -0.04
N GLU A 51 -9.69 11.22 -0.91
CA GLU A 51 -9.43 10.48 -2.13
C GLU A 51 -8.00 9.91 -2.07
N LEU A 52 -7.85 8.81 -1.33
CA LEU A 52 -6.61 8.09 -1.10
C LEU A 52 -6.73 6.65 -1.62
N PRO A 53 -5.62 6.04 -2.10
CA PRO A 53 -5.61 4.65 -2.56
C PRO A 53 -5.54 3.64 -1.41
N PHE A 54 -5.75 4.10 -0.17
CA PHE A 54 -5.74 3.29 1.04
C PHE A 54 -6.78 3.81 2.03
N PRO A 55 -7.33 2.93 2.88
CA PRO A 55 -8.29 3.34 3.90
C PRO A 55 -7.60 4.13 5.02
N LEU A 56 -8.30 5.13 5.54
CA LEU A 56 -7.94 5.79 6.79
C LEU A 56 -8.73 5.22 7.95
N GLU A 57 -8.09 5.09 9.11
CA GLU A 57 -8.78 4.85 10.38
C GLU A 57 -9.32 6.18 10.92
N GLY A 58 -10.48 6.17 11.59
CA GLY A 58 -11.17 7.42 12.01
C GLY A 58 -10.40 8.29 13.01
N SER A 59 -9.30 7.80 13.59
CA SER A 59 -8.42 8.56 14.48
C SER A 59 -7.04 8.87 13.89
N THR A 60 -6.85 8.64 12.58
CA THR A 60 -5.56 8.85 11.90
C THR A 60 -5.20 10.34 11.91
N ARG A 61 -4.00 10.68 12.39
CA ARG A 61 -3.54 12.08 12.47
C ARG A 61 -3.03 12.58 11.12
N LEU A 62 -3.04 13.90 10.91
CA LEU A 62 -2.57 14.50 9.65
C LEU A 62 -1.11 14.13 9.33
N TRP A 63 -0.23 14.18 10.32
CA TRP A 63 1.18 13.79 10.15
C TRP A 63 1.33 12.32 9.73
N GLU A 64 0.47 11.42 10.24
CA GLU A 64 0.47 10.00 9.92
C GLU A 64 -0.02 9.77 8.49
N ILE A 65 -1.10 10.44 8.08
CA ILE A 65 -1.59 10.44 6.70
C ILE A 65 -0.49 10.93 5.76
N ASN A 66 0.19 12.01 6.11
CA ASN A 66 1.30 12.53 5.33
C ASN A 66 2.46 11.54 5.20
N ALA A 67 2.79 10.82 6.27
CA ALA A 67 3.81 9.78 6.24
C ALA A 67 3.41 8.62 5.30
N LEU A 68 2.18 8.11 5.44
CA LEU A 68 1.64 7.07 4.57
C LEU A 68 1.62 7.53 3.11
N CYS A 69 1.21 8.79 2.86
CA CYS A 69 1.17 9.34 1.52
C CYS A 69 2.55 9.40 0.84
N ARG A 70 3.61 9.76 1.58
CA ARG A 70 4.98 9.77 1.05
C ARG A 70 5.42 8.37 0.64
N ILE A 71 5.19 7.38 1.50
CA ILE A 71 5.57 6.00 1.21
C ILE A 71 4.78 5.45 0.02
N VAL A 72 3.49 5.72 -0.05
CA VAL A 72 2.65 5.32 -1.20
C VAL A 72 3.13 5.97 -2.49
N GLN A 73 3.53 7.25 -2.46
CA GLN A 73 4.12 7.94 -3.61
C GLN A 73 5.44 7.30 -4.06
N GLU A 74 6.30 6.90 -3.12
CA GLU A 74 7.55 6.20 -3.43
C GLU A 74 7.32 4.83 -4.09
N MET A 75 6.25 4.12 -3.69
CA MET A 75 5.90 2.83 -4.28
C MET A 75 5.20 2.94 -5.65
N GLN A 76 4.77 4.13 -6.09
CA GLN A 76 4.01 4.28 -7.33
C GLN A 76 4.74 3.67 -8.53
N GLY A 77 4.00 2.90 -9.33
CA GLY A 77 4.54 2.20 -10.49
C GLY A 77 5.19 0.85 -10.20
N THR A 78 5.28 0.44 -8.94
CA THR A 78 5.74 -0.91 -8.57
C THR A 78 4.59 -1.91 -8.52
N PRO A 79 4.85 -3.22 -8.71
CA PRO A 79 3.85 -4.27 -8.47
C PRO A 79 3.20 -4.18 -7.09
N LEU A 80 3.98 -3.84 -6.06
CA LEU A 80 3.50 -3.70 -4.69
C LEU A 80 2.42 -2.62 -4.57
N TYR A 81 2.57 -1.50 -5.29
CA TYR A 81 1.59 -0.42 -5.31
C TYR A 81 0.27 -0.84 -5.96
N TYR A 82 0.31 -1.60 -7.06
CA TYR A 82 -0.90 -2.02 -7.75
C TYR A 82 -1.74 -3.02 -6.94
N GLU A 83 -1.09 -3.75 -6.04
CA GLU A 83 -1.69 -4.87 -5.31
C GLU A 83 -1.83 -4.58 -3.80
N MET A 84 -1.67 -3.32 -3.37
CA MET A 84 -1.69 -2.95 -1.95
C MET A 84 -2.94 -3.46 -1.22
N ASP A 85 -4.12 -3.34 -1.83
CA ASP A 85 -5.39 -3.75 -1.20
C ASP A 85 -5.44 -5.27 -0.95
N VAL A 86 -5.09 -6.07 -1.95
CA VAL A 86 -5.11 -7.54 -1.82
C VAL A 86 -3.98 -8.05 -0.92
N ILE A 87 -2.81 -7.43 -0.97
CA ILE A 87 -1.67 -7.76 -0.11
C ILE A 87 -1.98 -7.43 1.35
N GLN A 88 -2.52 -6.24 1.60
CA GLN A 88 -2.94 -5.82 2.94
C GLN A 88 -3.97 -6.81 3.50
N LYS A 89 -5.06 -7.07 2.78
CA LYS A 89 -6.11 -8.00 3.22
C LYS A 89 -5.61 -9.44 3.43
N ARG A 90 -4.53 -9.83 2.75
CA ARG A 90 -3.98 -11.19 2.83
C ARG A 90 -3.20 -11.43 4.13
N TRP A 91 -2.39 -10.47 4.56
CA TRP A 91 -1.38 -10.68 5.62
C TRP A 91 -1.44 -9.69 6.78
N PHE A 92 -2.17 -8.58 6.66
CA PHE A 92 -2.12 -7.47 7.61
C PHE A 92 -3.52 -7.01 8.04
N HIS A 93 -3.65 -6.57 9.28
CA HIS A 93 -4.93 -6.12 9.84
C HIS A 93 -5.24 -4.67 9.50
N SER A 94 -4.19 -3.84 9.29
CA SER A 94 -4.31 -2.44 8.91
C SER A 94 -3.35 -2.07 7.79
N PHE A 95 -3.61 -0.92 7.15
CA PHE A 95 -2.73 -0.40 6.11
C PHE A 95 -1.37 0.05 6.68
N THR A 96 -1.35 0.60 7.89
CA THR A 96 -0.11 0.97 8.59
C THR A 96 0.76 -0.26 8.85
N GLU A 97 0.17 -1.36 9.32
CA GLU A 97 0.91 -2.63 9.53
C GLU A 97 1.51 -3.16 8.21
N PHE A 98 0.76 -3.07 7.11
CA PHE A 98 1.27 -3.40 5.78
C PHE A 98 2.48 -2.55 5.39
N ILE A 99 2.38 -1.22 5.55
CA ILE A 99 3.45 -0.29 5.18
C ILE A 99 4.71 -0.51 6.02
N ASP A 100 4.58 -0.78 7.32
CA ASP A 100 5.71 -1.07 8.21
C ASP A 100 6.47 -2.34 7.80
N ASN A 101 5.80 -3.28 7.14
CA ASN A 101 6.37 -4.55 6.71
C ASN A 101 6.68 -4.63 5.21
N LYS A 102 6.50 -3.54 4.46
CA LYS A 102 6.59 -3.53 2.98
C LYS A 102 7.91 -4.10 2.44
N ASP A 103 9.02 -3.84 3.13
CA ASP A 103 10.36 -4.24 2.69
C ASP A 103 10.65 -5.73 2.96
N HIS A 104 9.82 -6.39 3.76
CA HIS A 104 9.86 -7.84 4.00
C HIS A 104 9.01 -8.63 2.99
N ILE A 105 8.17 -7.95 2.21
CA ILE A 105 7.34 -8.58 1.18
C ILE A 105 8.20 -8.82 -0.05
N ARG A 106 8.28 -10.08 -0.47
CA ARG A 106 8.99 -10.44 -1.71
C ARG A 106 8.01 -10.41 -2.88
N CYS A 107 8.43 -9.77 -3.96
CA CYS A 107 7.72 -9.76 -5.23
C CYS A 107 8.49 -10.60 -6.25
N TYR A 108 7.83 -11.60 -6.83
CA TYR A 108 8.33 -12.43 -7.92
C TYR A 108 7.68 -11.98 -9.24
N PRO A 109 8.45 -11.56 -10.25
CA PRO A 109 7.93 -11.01 -11.51
C PRO A 109 7.45 -12.11 -12.47
N VAL A 110 6.56 -12.98 -12.00
CA VAL A 110 6.01 -14.15 -12.70
C VAL A 110 4.51 -14.28 -12.41
N GLN A 111 3.80 -15.06 -13.22
CA GLN A 111 2.32 -15.04 -13.25
C GLN A 111 1.68 -16.38 -12.83
N ASP A 112 2.42 -17.48 -12.86
CA ASP A 112 1.89 -18.82 -12.61
C ASP A 112 2.82 -19.66 -11.72
N GLY A 113 2.30 -20.75 -11.16
CA GLY A 113 3.03 -21.58 -10.22
C GLY A 113 4.25 -22.26 -10.83
N GLU A 114 4.20 -22.65 -12.10
CA GLU A 114 5.36 -23.28 -12.76
C GLU A 114 6.49 -22.28 -12.92
N SER A 115 6.17 -21.06 -13.38
CA SER A 115 7.14 -19.96 -13.50
C SER A 115 7.74 -19.58 -12.14
N LEU A 116 6.93 -19.54 -11.08
CA LEU A 116 7.42 -19.35 -9.72
C LEU A 116 8.35 -20.48 -9.29
N ALA A 117 8.00 -21.74 -9.55
CA ALA A 117 8.84 -22.88 -9.21
C ALA A 117 10.20 -22.79 -9.92
N ARG A 118 10.22 -22.39 -11.19
CA ARG A 118 11.47 -22.14 -11.94
C ARG A 118 12.27 -21.02 -11.29
N TYR A 119 11.63 -19.88 -11.02
CA TYR A 119 12.27 -18.72 -10.37
C TYR A 119 12.92 -19.10 -9.04
N LEU A 120 12.20 -19.82 -8.18
CA LEU A 120 12.70 -20.21 -6.86
C LEU A 120 13.92 -21.15 -6.94
N VAL A 121 13.93 -22.07 -7.91
CA VAL A 121 15.05 -23.01 -8.09
C VAL A 121 16.27 -22.33 -8.71
N GLN A 122 16.05 -21.43 -9.68
CA GLN A 122 17.12 -20.84 -10.48
C GLN A 122 17.70 -19.59 -9.83
N GLU A 123 16.83 -18.64 -9.49
CA GLU A 123 17.22 -17.32 -9.00
C GLU A 123 17.39 -17.32 -7.48
N THR A 124 16.45 -17.92 -6.76
CA THR A 124 16.49 -17.99 -5.29
C THR A 124 17.32 -19.17 -4.76
N GLN A 125 17.67 -20.12 -5.63
CA GLN A 125 18.45 -21.32 -5.31
C GLN A 125 17.96 -22.05 -4.05
N ILE A 126 16.64 -22.26 -3.92
CA ILE A 126 16.06 -22.90 -2.73
C ILE A 126 16.57 -24.33 -2.47
N PHE A 127 17.15 -24.98 -3.49
CA PHE A 127 17.78 -26.29 -3.41
C PHE A 127 19.32 -26.22 -3.57
N GLY A 128 19.91 -25.04 -3.47
CA GLY A 128 21.30 -24.77 -3.84
C GLY A 128 21.50 -24.71 -5.35
N GLU A 129 22.77 -24.72 -5.78
CA GLU A 129 23.12 -24.75 -7.20
C GLU A 129 22.71 -26.11 -7.82
N VAL A 130 21.71 -26.07 -8.69
CA VAL A 130 21.30 -27.23 -9.48
C VAL A 130 22.11 -27.26 -10.77
N HIS A 131 22.78 -28.37 -11.03
CA HIS A 131 23.52 -28.55 -12.28
C HIS A 131 22.59 -28.33 -13.50
N PRO A 132 23.00 -27.61 -14.56
CA PRO A 132 22.15 -27.28 -15.70
C PRO A 132 21.44 -28.49 -16.33
N ASP A 133 22.12 -29.63 -16.40
CA ASP A 133 21.55 -30.86 -16.94
C ASP A 133 20.36 -31.37 -16.11
N LEU A 134 20.38 -31.17 -14.78
CA LEU A 134 19.30 -31.56 -13.89
C LEU A 134 18.12 -30.60 -13.94
N MET A 135 18.35 -29.33 -14.32
CA MET A 135 17.28 -28.33 -14.40
C MET A 135 16.18 -28.74 -15.39
N ASN A 136 16.55 -29.40 -16.49
CA ASN A 136 15.60 -29.87 -17.51
C ASN A 136 14.79 -31.10 -17.07
N HIS A 137 15.14 -31.72 -15.94
CA HIS A 137 14.48 -32.90 -15.40
C HIS A 137 13.61 -32.61 -14.17
N ILE A 138 13.52 -31.35 -13.74
CA ILE A 138 12.65 -30.96 -12.63
C ILE A 138 11.23 -30.76 -13.16
N ASP A 139 10.27 -31.41 -12.50
CA ASP A 139 8.84 -31.21 -12.76
C ASP A 139 8.35 -29.92 -12.09
N TYR A 140 8.62 -28.79 -12.73
CA TYR A 140 8.21 -27.47 -12.25
C TYR A 140 6.69 -27.32 -12.20
N THR A 141 5.94 -27.98 -13.09
CA THR A 141 4.47 -27.94 -13.08
C THR A 141 3.92 -28.57 -11.80
N ALA A 142 4.45 -29.72 -11.37
CA ALA A 142 4.03 -30.38 -10.14
C ALA A 142 4.39 -29.56 -8.88
N ILE A 143 5.56 -28.91 -8.87
CA ILE A 143 5.96 -28.00 -7.79
C ILE A 143 5.02 -26.78 -7.78
N GLY A 144 4.80 -26.17 -8.95
CA GLY A 144 3.96 -24.99 -9.12
C GLY A 144 2.54 -25.18 -8.59
N ARG A 145 1.90 -26.31 -8.93
CA ARG A 145 0.57 -26.67 -8.38
C ARG A 145 0.55 -26.71 -6.85
N LYS A 146 1.63 -27.15 -6.20
CA LYS A 146 1.72 -27.13 -4.73
C LYS A 146 1.89 -25.71 -4.20
N LEU A 147 2.66 -24.87 -4.87
CA LEU A 147 2.86 -23.47 -4.50
C LEU A 147 1.55 -22.68 -4.61
N GLU A 148 0.76 -22.91 -5.66
CA GLU A 148 -0.57 -22.31 -5.85
C GLU A 148 -1.56 -22.66 -4.73
N THR A 149 -1.47 -23.87 -4.17
CA THR A 149 -2.29 -24.27 -3.01
C THR A 149 -1.75 -23.78 -1.67
N SER A 150 -0.56 -23.17 -1.65
CA SER A 150 0.09 -22.75 -0.42
C SER A 150 -0.42 -21.39 0.04
N GLU A 151 -0.69 -21.27 1.33
CA GLU A 151 -1.06 -19.98 1.93
C GLU A 151 0.10 -18.96 1.96
N ASN A 152 1.35 -19.40 1.71
CA ASN A 152 2.53 -18.54 1.75
C ASN A 152 2.65 -17.59 0.54
N TYR A 153 1.92 -17.87 -0.54
CA TYR A 153 2.02 -17.12 -1.79
C TYR A 153 0.68 -16.48 -2.14
N LEU A 154 0.73 -15.27 -2.69
CA LEU A 154 -0.40 -14.54 -3.22
C LEU A 154 -0.17 -14.31 -4.71
N PHE A 155 -1.03 -14.89 -5.54
CA PHE A 155 -0.97 -14.77 -7.00
C PHE A 155 -1.85 -13.61 -7.44
N THR A 156 -1.26 -12.66 -8.18
CA THR A 156 -1.96 -11.49 -8.71
C THR A 156 -1.53 -11.20 -10.15
N ASP A 157 -2.22 -10.28 -10.82
CA ASP A 157 -1.92 -9.90 -12.20
C ASP A 157 -0.56 -9.16 -12.33
N ASN A 158 -0.09 -8.53 -11.25
CA ASN A 158 1.17 -7.78 -11.24
C ASN A 158 2.36 -8.58 -10.67
N GLY A 159 2.15 -9.83 -10.28
CA GLY A 159 3.22 -10.72 -9.82
C GLY A 159 2.76 -11.69 -8.74
N ILE A 160 3.70 -12.48 -8.23
CA ILE A 160 3.44 -13.34 -7.08
C ILE A 160 4.16 -12.77 -5.88
N PHE A 161 3.44 -12.66 -4.76
CA PHE A 161 3.98 -12.09 -3.52
C PHE A 161 4.14 -13.18 -2.46
N SER A 162 5.12 -13.02 -1.57
CA SER A 162 5.24 -13.82 -0.36
C SER A 162 5.67 -12.98 0.82
N TYR A 163 5.12 -13.26 1.99
CA TYR A 163 5.46 -12.61 3.25
C TYR A 163 5.73 -13.68 4.33
N ARG A 164 6.84 -13.54 5.06
CA ARG A 164 7.29 -14.43 6.14
C ARG A 164 8.09 -13.70 7.18
#